data_AF-A0A7Z9PU04-F1
#
_entry.id   AF-A0A7Z9PU04-F1
#
_cell.length_a   1.000
_cell.length_b   1.000
_cell.length_c   1.000
_cell.angle_alpha   90.00
_cell.angle_beta   90.00
_cell.angle_gamma   90.00
#
_symmetry.space_group_name_H-M   'P 1'
#
loop_
_entity.id
_entity.type
_entity.pdbx_description
1 polymer ?
#
loop_
_entity_poly.entity_id
_entity_poly.type
_entity_poly.pdbx_seq_one_letter_code
_entity_poly.pdbx_strand_id
1 'polypeptide(L)'
;MAVFLSGHSRCALCHEVLEEGQEIRAFSAIVPNRLDPLHLFNDAAFHKNCFKNHPMMSRIKRIDCCLRANFRNRTTPVCNLSIDCPNDYFATGYLAEAGDLTPFNLLQFHVWCLRQWKGLASFERALDKAVGNRTFENEITVAYFKRELAKSKDNGSQR
;
A
#
# COMPACT_ATOMS: atom_id res chain seq x y z
N MET A 1 -7.62 4.79 -7.50
CA MET A 1 -7.78 5.60 -8.73
C MET A 1 -6.89 6.82 -8.58
N ALA A 2 -6.15 7.21 -9.62
CA ALA A 2 -5.43 8.49 -9.65
C ALA A 2 -6.24 9.45 -10.50
N VAL A 3 -6.42 10.68 -10.03
CA VAL A 3 -7.12 11.74 -10.76
C VAL A 3 -6.08 12.80 -11.11
N PHE A 4 -6.00 13.16 -12.38
CA PHE A 4 -5.23 14.33 -12.82
C PHE A 4 -6.17 15.28 -13.56
N LEU A 5 -5.87 16.57 -13.45
CA LEU A 5 -6.62 17.66 -14.06
C LEU A 5 -5.76 18.25 -15.16
N SER A 6 -6.16 18.08 -16.41
CA SER A 6 -5.46 18.64 -17.57
C SER A 6 -5.26 20.15 -17.41
N GLY A 7 -4.10 20.68 -17.77
CA GLY A 7 -3.74 22.10 -17.63
C GLY A 7 -3.51 22.58 -16.19
N HIS A 8 -3.69 21.72 -15.18
CA HIS A 8 -3.56 22.08 -13.76
C HIS A 8 -2.61 21.16 -12.99
N SER A 9 -2.67 19.85 -13.27
CA SER A 9 -1.76 18.87 -12.69
C SER A 9 -0.37 19.00 -13.31
N ARG A 10 0.66 18.75 -12.51
CA ARG A 10 2.06 18.79 -12.94
C ARG A 10 2.66 17.39 -12.93
N CYS A 11 3.58 17.14 -13.84
CA CYS A 11 4.41 15.95 -13.82
C CYS A 11 5.25 15.93 -12.53
N ALA A 12 5.12 14.89 -11.72
CA ALA A 12 5.87 14.81 -10.45
C ALA A 12 7.39 14.60 -10.63
N LEU A 13 7.87 14.37 -11.87
CA LEU A 13 9.30 14.23 -12.17
C LEU A 13 9.95 15.49 -12.77
N CYS A 14 9.27 16.18 -13.69
CA CYS A 14 9.83 17.35 -14.37
C CYS A 14 9.15 18.66 -13.98
N HIS A 15 8.09 18.61 -13.17
CA HIS A 15 7.34 19.76 -12.63
C HIS A 15 6.60 20.64 -13.65
N GLU A 16 6.70 20.30 -14.95
CA GLU A 16 5.91 20.89 -16.03
C GLU A 16 4.44 20.45 -15.99
N VAL A 17 3.56 21.29 -16.53
CA VAL A 17 2.11 21.06 -16.61
C VAL A 17 1.81 19.88 -17.54
N LEU A 18 0.86 19.03 -17.12
CA LEU A 18 0.32 17.94 -17.94
C LEU A 18 -0.84 18.47 -18.78
N GLU A 19 -0.68 18.43 -20.10
CA GLU A 19 -1.64 18.98 -21.06
C GLU A 19 -2.52 17.90 -21.70
N GLU A 20 -3.62 18.33 -22.31
CA GLU A 20 -4.53 17.45 -23.02
C GLU A 20 -3.86 16.88 -24.29
N GLY A 21 -4.14 15.61 -24.60
CA GLY A 21 -3.53 14.91 -25.74
C GLY A 21 -2.12 14.38 -25.49
N GLN A 22 -1.49 14.69 -24.35
CA GLN A 22 -0.23 14.06 -23.96
C GLN A 22 -0.47 12.64 -23.42
N GLU A 23 0.49 11.73 -23.67
CA GLU A 23 0.44 10.41 -23.04
C GLU A 23 0.88 10.52 -21.57
N ILE A 24 -0.07 10.29 -20.67
CA ILE A 24 0.14 10.38 -19.22
C ILE A 24 0.17 9.00 -18.59
N ARG A 25 1.09 8.80 -17.64
CA ARG A 25 1.06 7.67 -16.69
C ARG A 25 0.70 8.20 -15.32
N ALA A 26 -0.25 7.56 -14.65
CA ALA A 26 -0.60 7.88 -13.27
C ALA A 26 -0.64 6.62 -12.41
N PHE A 27 -0.31 6.79 -11.13
CA PHE A 27 -0.43 5.76 -10.10
C PHE A 27 -1.30 6.30 -8.97
N SER A 28 -2.18 5.46 -8.43
CA SER A 28 -2.91 5.82 -7.21
C SER A 28 -1.98 5.81 -6.00
N ALA A 29 -2.51 6.11 -4.82
CA ALA A 29 -1.79 5.89 -3.56
C ALA A 29 -1.42 4.40 -3.37
N ILE A 30 -0.20 4.02 -3.80
CA ILE A 30 0.30 2.63 -3.78
C ILE A 30 1.57 2.46 -2.95
N VAL A 31 2.26 3.54 -2.56
CA VAL A 31 3.44 3.53 -1.70
C VAL A 31 3.18 4.45 -0.50
N PRO A 32 2.50 3.97 0.55
CA PRO A 32 2.11 4.78 1.71
C PRO A 32 3.31 5.30 2.51
N ASN A 33 4.43 4.58 2.54
CA ASN A 33 5.62 4.98 3.29
C ASN A 33 6.30 6.19 2.64
N ARG A 34 6.28 7.35 3.31
CA ARG A 34 6.91 8.59 2.82
C ARG A 34 8.43 8.53 2.73
N LEU A 35 9.05 7.62 3.47
CA LEU A 35 10.51 7.43 3.49
C LEU A 35 10.98 6.44 2.41
N ASP A 36 10.06 5.72 1.75
CA ASP A 36 10.42 4.83 0.67
C ASP A 36 10.80 5.66 -0.58
N PRO A 37 11.94 5.42 -1.23
CA PRO A 37 12.32 6.14 -2.44
C PRO A 37 11.26 6.09 -3.56
N LEU A 38 10.42 5.05 -3.58
CA LEU A 38 9.33 4.90 -4.54
C LEU A 38 8.10 5.77 -4.21
N HIS A 39 8.09 6.45 -3.06
CA HIS A 39 7.01 7.35 -2.67
C HIS A 39 6.79 8.49 -3.66
N LEU A 40 7.79 8.87 -4.46
CA LEU A 40 7.64 9.84 -5.53
C LEU A 40 6.58 9.43 -6.58
N PHE A 41 6.26 8.13 -6.66
CA PHE A 41 5.20 7.59 -7.52
C PHE A 41 3.85 7.46 -6.83
N ASN A 42 3.76 7.77 -5.54
CA ASN A 42 2.53 7.62 -4.76
C ASN A 42 1.54 8.74 -5.09
N ASP A 43 0.36 8.36 -5.59
CA ASP A 43 -0.71 9.31 -5.95
C ASP A 43 -0.26 10.45 -6.87
N ALA A 44 0.46 10.06 -7.94
CA ALA A 44 1.16 11.00 -8.81
C ALA A 44 0.95 10.69 -10.30
N ALA A 45 1.07 11.73 -11.11
CA ALA A 45 0.97 11.68 -12.57
C ALA A 45 2.25 12.17 -13.25
N PHE A 46 2.53 11.62 -14.43
CA PHE A 46 3.81 11.77 -15.14
C PHE A 46 3.58 11.82 -16.64
N HIS A 47 4.39 12.62 -17.35
CA HIS A 47 4.59 12.38 -18.77
C HIS A 47 5.12 10.96 -18.99
N LYS A 48 4.61 10.25 -20.00
CA LYS A 48 5.06 8.89 -20.33
C LYS A 48 6.57 8.81 -20.55
N ASN A 49 7.17 9.83 -21.19
CA ASN A 49 8.62 9.88 -21.42
C ASN A 49 9.41 10.06 -20.13
N CYS A 50 9.00 11.00 -19.25
CA CYS A 50 9.62 11.16 -17.93
C CYS A 50 9.59 9.86 -17.14
N PHE A 51 8.43 9.19 -17.13
CA PHE A 51 8.28 7.92 -16.45
C PHE A 51 9.14 6.81 -17.06
N LYS A 52 9.15 6.67 -18.40
CA LYS A 52 9.92 5.62 -19.10
C LYS A 52 11.42 5.73 -18.85
N ASN A 53 11.92 6.96 -18.72
CA ASN A 53 13.35 7.24 -18.54
C ASN A 53 13.78 7.23 -17.06
N HIS A 54 12.85 7.09 -16.11
CA HIS A 54 13.20 7.11 -14.69
C HIS A 54 13.89 5.81 -14.26
N PRO A 55 15.03 5.85 -13.52
CA PRO A 55 15.78 4.65 -13.13
C PRO A 55 14.97 3.62 -12.33
N MET A 56 13.97 4.08 -11.58
CA MET A 56 13.13 3.24 -10.71
C MET A 56 11.85 2.72 -11.39
N MET A 57 11.67 2.97 -12.69
CA MET A 57 10.45 2.63 -13.44
C MET A 57 10.10 1.13 -13.37
N SER A 58 11.09 0.25 -13.49
CA SER A 58 10.88 -1.20 -13.44
C SER A 58 10.38 -1.65 -12.06
N ARG A 59 10.92 -1.05 -10.98
CA ARG A 59 10.57 -1.36 -9.59
C ARG A 59 9.11 -1.00 -9.30
N ILE A 60 8.69 0.22 -9.63
CA ILE A 60 7.30 0.64 -9.40
C ILE A 60 6.29 -0.11 -10.30
N LYS A 61 6.65 -0.43 -11.55
CA LYS A 61 5.81 -1.27 -12.42
C LYS A 61 5.58 -2.65 -11.82
N ARG A 62 6.61 -3.26 -11.23
CA ARG A 62 6.50 -4.56 -10.56
C ARG A 62 5.49 -4.46 -9.40
N ILE A 63 5.60 -3.43 -8.57
CA ILE A 63 4.69 -3.22 -7.43
C ILE A 63 3.25 -2.98 -7.90
N ASP A 64 3.02 -2.11 -8.90
CA ASP A 64 1.69 -1.88 -9.48
C ASP A 64 1.10 -3.18 -10.07
N CYS A 65 1.92 -4.00 -10.74
CA CYS A 65 1.50 -5.31 -11.25
C CYS A 65 1.08 -6.25 -10.10
N CYS A 66 1.92 -6.38 -9.07
CA CYS A 66 1.63 -7.20 -7.90
C CYS A 66 0.37 -6.73 -7.17
N LEU A 67 0.19 -5.42 -6.98
CA LEU A 67 -1.00 -4.85 -6.36
C LEU A 67 -2.27 -5.13 -7.17
N ARG A 68 -2.22 -5.01 -8.50
CA ARG A 68 -3.35 -5.34 -9.38
C ARG A 68 -3.71 -6.82 -9.33
N ALA A 69 -2.70 -7.70 -9.32
CA ALA A 69 -2.92 -9.13 -9.18
C ALA A 69 -3.53 -9.47 -7.81
N ASN A 70 -3.01 -8.87 -6.74
CA ASN A 70 -3.49 -9.03 -5.37
C ASN A 70 -4.94 -8.53 -5.21
N PHE A 71 -5.28 -7.42 -5.86
CA PHE A 71 -6.65 -6.91 -5.85
C PHE A 71 -7.64 -7.84 -6.55
N ARG A 72 -7.21 -8.56 -7.60
CA ARG A 72 -8.05 -9.55 -8.31
C ARG A 72 -8.18 -10.85 -7.53
N ASN A 73 -7.15 -11.24 -6.80
CA ASN A 73 -7.05 -12.53 -6.10
C ASN A 73 -7.12 -12.33 -4.58
N ARG A 74 -8.24 -11.78 -4.09
CA ARG A 74 -8.43 -11.52 -2.66
C ARG A 74 -8.63 -12.82 -1.91
N THR A 75 -7.55 -13.36 -1.37
CA THR A 75 -7.56 -14.58 -0.57
C THR A 75 -6.78 -14.34 0.71
N THR A 76 -7.20 -15.01 1.78
CA THR A 76 -6.52 -14.92 3.07
C THR A 76 -5.56 -16.09 3.27
N PRO A 77 -4.36 -15.88 3.83
CA PRO A 77 -3.43 -16.97 4.14
C PRO A 77 -3.87 -17.80 5.37
N VAL A 78 -4.96 -17.42 6.06
CA VAL A 78 -5.44 -18.08 7.27
C VAL A 78 -6.44 -19.18 6.94
N CYS A 79 -7.53 -18.85 6.25
CA CYS A 79 -8.57 -19.81 5.89
C CYS A 79 -8.57 -20.21 4.40
N ASN A 80 -7.73 -19.60 3.57
CA ASN A 80 -7.62 -19.84 2.12
C ASN A 80 -8.92 -19.60 1.32
N LEU A 81 -9.89 -18.87 1.87
CA LEU A 81 -11.12 -18.50 1.17
C LEU A 81 -11.01 -17.12 0.52
N SER A 82 -11.86 -16.87 -0.48
CA SER A 82 -12.01 -15.56 -1.11
C SER A 82 -12.58 -14.52 -0.13
N ILE A 83 -12.16 -13.27 -0.29
CA ILE A 83 -12.70 -12.12 0.45
C ILE A 83 -13.62 -11.34 -0.47
N ASP A 84 -14.93 -11.58 -0.31
CA ASP A 84 -15.96 -11.05 -1.20
C ASP A 84 -16.75 -9.88 -0.57
N CYS A 85 -16.69 -9.74 0.75
CA CYS A 85 -17.38 -8.68 1.49
C CYS A 85 -16.41 -7.51 1.81
N PRO A 86 -16.68 -6.28 1.32
CA PRO A 86 -15.84 -5.12 1.61
C PRO A 86 -15.76 -4.74 3.09
N ASN A 87 -16.80 -5.05 3.89
CA ASN A 87 -16.83 -4.78 5.32
C ASN A 87 -15.99 -5.77 6.14
N ASP A 88 -15.64 -6.91 5.55
CA ASP A 88 -14.82 -7.96 6.16
C ASP A 88 -13.46 -8.04 5.44
N TYR A 89 -12.83 -6.89 5.23
CA TYR A 89 -11.58 -6.79 4.49
C TYR A 89 -10.55 -5.94 5.22
N PHE A 90 -9.38 -6.53 5.45
CA PHE A 90 -8.18 -5.86 5.92
C PHE A 90 -7.03 -6.17 4.96
N ALA A 91 -6.23 -5.16 4.64
CA ALA A 91 -5.04 -5.34 3.80
C ALA A 91 -3.90 -4.47 4.27
N THR A 92 -2.68 -5.00 4.15
CA THR A 92 -1.46 -4.25 4.46
C THR A 92 -1.00 -3.37 3.30
N GLY A 93 -1.33 -3.73 2.05
CA GLY A 93 -0.82 -3.04 0.88
C GLY A 93 0.69 -3.19 0.72
N TYR A 94 1.34 -2.30 -0.03
CA TYR A 94 2.79 -2.27 -0.11
C TYR A 94 3.34 -1.40 1.02
N LEU A 95 4.14 -1.96 1.93
CA LEU A 95 4.64 -1.28 3.13
C LEU A 95 6.06 -0.76 2.94
N ALA A 96 6.96 -1.61 2.44
CA ALA A 96 8.36 -1.26 2.25
C ALA A 96 9.04 -2.16 1.22
N GLU A 97 10.02 -1.63 0.49
CA GLU A 97 10.84 -2.45 -0.39
C GLU A 97 11.77 -3.41 0.36
N ALA A 98 12.31 -2.96 1.48
CA ALA A 98 13.25 -3.71 2.31
C ALA A 98 12.99 -3.47 3.81
N GLY A 99 13.44 -4.40 4.65
CA GLY A 99 13.37 -4.30 6.10
C GLY A 99 12.29 -5.19 6.73
N ASP A 100 11.97 -4.90 8.00
CA ASP A 100 11.11 -5.76 8.82
C ASP A 100 9.66 -5.84 8.33
N LEU A 101 9.21 -4.86 7.55
CA LEU A 101 7.84 -4.81 7.00
C LEU A 101 7.68 -5.56 5.67
N THR A 102 8.78 -5.89 4.98
CA THR A 102 8.74 -6.55 3.67
C THR A 102 7.98 -7.88 3.66
N PRO A 103 8.11 -8.78 4.66
CA PRO A 103 7.34 -10.03 4.70
C PRO A 103 5.83 -9.84 4.81
N PHE A 104 5.38 -8.64 5.20
CA PHE A 104 3.98 -8.31 5.40
C PHE A 104 3.38 -7.53 4.22
N ASN A 105 4.15 -7.30 3.15
CA ASN A 105 3.63 -6.70 1.93
C ASN A 105 2.51 -7.54 1.32
N LEU A 106 1.47 -6.86 0.85
CA LEU A 106 0.37 -7.39 0.05
C LEU A 106 -0.48 -8.45 0.75
N LEU A 107 -0.37 -8.60 2.07
CA LEU A 107 -1.24 -9.49 2.82
C LEU A 107 -2.67 -8.95 2.86
N GLN A 108 -3.62 -9.86 2.72
CA GLN A 108 -5.04 -9.60 2.76
C GLN A 108 -5.69 -10.61 3.70
N PHE A 109 -6.68 -10.15 4.46
CA PHE A 109 -7.36 -10.96 5.44
C PHE A 109 -8.84 -10.61 5.47
N HIS A 110 -9.67 -11.61 5.78
CA HIS A 110 -10.91 -11.31 6.48
C HIS A 110 -10.60 -10.69 7.85
N VAL A 111 -11.43 -9.78 8.33
CA VAL A 111 -11.25 -9.14 9.64
C VAL A 111 -11.29 -10.18 10.76
N TRP A 112 -12.11 -11.23 10.63
CA TRP A 112 -12.14 -12.33 11.59
C TRP A 112 -10.90 -13.25 11.48
N CYS A 113 -10.39 -13.49 10.27
CA CYS A 113 -9.15 -14.25 10.06
C CYS A 113 -7.94 -13.56 10.69
N LEU A 114 -7.91 -12.22 10.65
CA LEU A 114 -6.83 -11.44 11.25
C LEU A 114 -6.63 -11.76 12.73
N ARG A 115 -7.72 -12.07 13.46
CA ARG A 115 -7.67 -12.45 14.89
C ARG A 115 -6.96 -13.78 15.14
N GLN A 116 -7.07 -14.70 14.19
CA GLN A 116 -6.50 -16.03 14.28
C GLN A 116 -5.11 -16.12 13.64
N TRP A 117 -4.67 -15.05 12.99
CA TRP A 117 -3.40 -15.04 12.29
C TRP A 117 -2.23 -15.09 13.26
N LYS A 118 -1.49 -16.21 13.23
CA LYS A 118 -0.30 -16.41 14.08
C LYS A 118 0.78 -15.32 13.90
N GLY A 119 0.81 -14.66 12.75
CA GLY A 119 1.76 -13.59 12.44
C GLY A 119 1.39 -12.22 13.01
N LEU A 120 0.22 -12.05 13.63
CA LEU A 120 -0.30 -10.75 14.08
C LEU A 120 0.65 -10.02 15.02
N ALA A 121 1.15 -10.71 16.06
CA ALA A 121 2.08 -10.13 17.02
C ALA A 121 3.44 -9.80 16.38
N SER A 122 3.88 -10.59 15.40
CA SER A 122 5.11 -10.32 14.65
C SER A 122 4.97 -9.09 13.75
N PHE A 123 3.82 -8.92 13.11
CA PHE A 123 3.51 -7.74 12.31
C PHE A 123 3.47 -6.48 13.19
N GLU A 124 2.81 -6.54 14.34
CA GLU A 124 2.73 -5.40 15.26
C GLU A 124 4.13 -4.97 15.75
N ARG A 125 4.98 -5.92 16.14
CA ARG A 125 6.37 -5.63 16.51
C ARG A 125 7.18 -5.04 15.35
N ALA A 126 7.00 -5.56 14.14
CA ALA A 126 7.69 -5.04 12.96
C ALA A 126 7.24 -3.61 12.63
N LEU A 127 5.95 -3.30 12.80
CA LEU A 127 5.40 -1.96 12.64
C LEU A 127 5.98 -0.98 13.67
N ASP A 128 5.97 -1.36 14.96
CA ASP A 128 6.53 -0.53 16.02
C ASP A 128 8.02 -0.28 15.83
N LYS A 129 8.77 -1.32 15.45
CA LYS A 129 10.19 -1.20 15.14
C LYS A 129 10.44 -0.29 13.93
N ALA A 130 9.66 -0.41 12.86
CA ALA A 130 9.83 0.40 11.67
C ALA A 130 9.50 1.88 11.92
N VAL A 131 8.46 2.17 12.71
CA VAL A 131 8.13 3.54 13.14
C VAL A 131 9.21 4.09 14.07
N GLY A 132 9.64 3.31 15.08
CA GLY A 132 10.66 3.72 16.04
C GLY A 132 12.03 3.99 15.39
N ASN A 133 12.41 3.19 14.39
CA ASN A 133 13.66 3.35 13.65
C ASN A 133 13.56 4.36 12.50
N ARG A 134 12.40 5.00 12.28
CA ARG A 134 12.14 5.89 11.15
C ARG A 134 12.48 5.23 9.80
N THR A 135 12.05 3.99 9.62
CA THR A 135 12.08 3.30 8.31
C THR A 135 10.69 3.22 7.68
N PHE A 136 9.64 3.60 8.42
CA PHE A 136 8.28 3.75 7.92
C PHE A 136 7.64 5.03 8.46
N GLU A 137 7.15 5.89 7.55
CA GLU A 137 6.43 7.12 7.91
C GLU A 137 5.11 7.24 7.15
N ASN A 138 4.00 6.99 7.84
CA ASN A 138 2.65 7.35 7.43
C ASN A 138 1.72 7.24 8.64
N GLU A 139 1.49 8.35 9.34
CA GLU A 139 0.72 8.37 10.58
C GLU A 139 -0.71 7.83 10.41
N ILE A 140 -1.36 8.14 9.28
CA ILE A 140 -2.72 7.69 8.99
C ILE A 140 -2.75 6.17 8.83
N THR A 141 -1.81 5.61 8.06
CA THR A 141 -1.71 4.16 7.87
C THR A 141 -1.34 3.44 9.16
N VAL A 142 -0.42 3.98 9.96
CA VAL A 142 -0.07 3.42 11.27
C VAL A 142 -1.27 3.42 12.21
N ALA A 143 -1.99 4.55 12.31
CA ALA A 143 -3.19 4.65 13.14
C ALA A 143 -4.29 3.69 12.69
N TYR A 144 -4.49 3.55 11.36
CA TYR A 144 -5.39 2.56 10.80
C TYR A 144 -5.01 1.14 11.23
N PHE A 145 -3.75 0.72 11.04
CA PHE A 145 -3.31 -0.61 11.45
C PHE A 145 -3.48 -0.82 12.94
N LYS A 146 -3.00 0.09 13.79
CA LYS A 146 -3.11 -0.03 15.25
C LYS A 146 -4.57 -0.19 15.71
N ARG A 147 -5.50 0.55 15.10
CA ARG A 147 -6.93 0.42 15.40
C ARG A 147 -7.48 -0.95 15.01
N GLU A 148 -7.18 -1.45 13.81
CA GLU A 148 -7.69 -2.75 13.37
C GLU A 148 -7.05 -3.92 14.16
N LEU A 149 -5.76 -3.79 14.51
CA LEU A 149 -5.07 -4.72 15.39
C LEU A 149 -5.67 -4.73 16.81
N ALA A 150 -6.03 -3.57 17.37
CA ALA A 150 -6.68 -3.50 18.68
C ALA A 150 -8.05 -4.20 18.68
N LYS A 151 -8.90 -3.92 17.68
CA LYS A 151 -10.20 -4.59 17.50
C LYS A 151 -10.07 -6.12 17.37
N SER A 152 -8.95 -6.59 16.82
CA SER A 152 -8.70 -8.02 16.66
C SER A 152 -8.42 -8.73 17.98
N LYS A 153 -8.00 -7.99 19.02
CA LYS A 153 -7.68 -8.50 20.37
C LYS A 153 -8.88 -8.46 21.33
N ASP A 154 -9.80 -7.52 21.16
CA ASP A 154 -10.81 -7.17 22.18
C ASP A 154 -12.04 -8.10 22.33
N ASN A 155 -12.14 -9.22 21.62
CA ASN A 155 -13.30 -10.12 21.75
C ASN A 155 -13.04 -11.39 22.57
N GLY A 156 -12.48 -11.18 23.77
CA GLY A 156 -12.50 -12.14 24.87
C GLY A 156 -13.72 -12.01 25.80
N SER A 157 -14.77 -11.24 25.45
CA SER A 157 -15.89 -10.99 26.38
C SER A 157 -17.27 -10.85 25.72
N GLN A 158 -17.61 -11.74 24.79
CA GLN A 158 -19.02 -12.08 24.55
C GLN A 158 -19.12 -13.60 24.39
N ARG A 159 -19.28 -14.27 25.54
CA ARG A 159 -19.89 -15.60 25.64
C ARG A 159 -21.40 -15.44 25.71
#